data_AF-A0A6G3MJ36-F1
#
_entry.id   AF-A0A6G3MJ36-F1
#
_cell.length_a   1.000
_cell.length_b   1.000
_cell.length_c   1.000
_cell.angle_alpha   90.00
_cell.angle_beta   90.00
_cell.angle_gamma   90.00
#
_symmetry.space_group_name_H-M   'P 1'
#
loop_
_entity.id
_entity.type
_entity.pdbx_description
1 polymer ?
#
loop_
_entity_poly.entity_id
_entity_poly.type
_entity_poly.pdbx_seq_one_letter_code
_entity_poly.pdbx_strand_id
1 'polypeptide(L)'
;MICLNLGSTHKLRGLYTNNFPLLKYFNSVLLSQLRYRIPILVRHFDKIGYDITITTTKWFLCLFVQSLPFQLVARLWDVIIFEGSYLIICIAIALIAYHKSIQIFLLSQNIS
;
A
#
# COMPACT_ATOMS: atom_id res chain seq x y z
N MET A 1 20.96 13.30 2.73
CA MET A 1 20.24 14.43 3.34
C MET A 1 19.51 15.21 2.24
N ILE A 2 18.59 14.58 1.49
CA ILE A 2 17.88 15.21 0.36
C ILE A 2 16.35 15.25 0.58
N CYS A 3 15.75 14.48 1.50
CA CYS A 3 14.28 14.36 1.58
C CYS A 3 13.60 14.98 2.81
N LEU A 4 14.29 15.77 3.65
CA LEU A 4 13.68 16.38 4.84
C LEU A 4 13.13 17.79 4.64
N ASN A 5 13.23 18.35 3.43
CA ASN A 5 12.67 19.67 3.10
C ASN A 5 11.72 19.63 1.89
N LEU A 6 10.91 18.57 1.80
CA LEU A 6 9.64 18.66 1.07
C LEU A 6 8.74 19.56 1.90
N GLY A 7 8.59 20.80 1.42
CA GLY A 7 7.81 21.85 2.05
C GLY A 7 6.38 21.43 2.36
N SER A 8 5.67 22.35 2.99
CA SER A 8 4.27 22.33 3.44
C SER A 8 3.20 21.76 2.49
N THR A 9 3.57 21.29 1.30
CA THR A 9 2.72 20.71 0.25
C THR A 9 2.53 19.18 0.35
N HIS A 10 3.45 18.41 0.98
CA HIS A 10 3.32 16.95 1.10
C HIS A 10 3.25 16.51 2.58
N LYS A 11 2.03 16.39 3.11
CA LYS A 11 1.72 16.06 4.52
C LYS A 11 2.12 14.64 4.98
N LEU A 12 3.12 14.00 4.36
CA LEU A 12 3.60 12.65 4.72
C LEU A 12 4.19 12.58 6.13
N ARG A 13 4.59 13.72 6.72
CA ARG A 13 4.98 13.82 8.14
C ARG A 13 3.92 13.21 9.07
N GLY A 14 2.63 13.30 8.69
CA GLY A 14 1.52 12.68 9.43
C GLY A 14 1.60 11.16 9.59
N LEU A 15 2.46 10.47 8.82
CA LEU A 15 2.75 9.05 8.96
C LEU A 15 3.63 8.72 10.17
N TYR A 16 4.38 9.69 10.70
CA TYR A 16 5.34 9.48 11.79
C TYR A 16 5.08 10.40 12.99
N THR A 17 4.08 11.27 12.92
CA THR A 17 3.64 12.09 14.05
C THR A 17 2.94 11.24 15.11
N ASN A 18 2.92 11.75 16.34
CA ASN A 18 2.22 11.13 17.47
C ASN A 18 0.81 10.65 17.08
N ASN A 19 0.47 9.44 17.49
CA ASN A 19 -0.80 8.74 17.21
C ASN A 19 -1.04 8.33 15.74
N PHE A 20 -0.06 8.55 14.85
CA PHE A 20 -0.07 8.08 13.46
C PHE A 20 -1.36 8.43 12.68
N PRO A 21 -1.81 9.71 12.68
CA PRO A 21 -3.09 10.09 12.11
C PRO A 21 -3.21 9.76 10.61
N LEU A 22 -2.16 10.03 9.83
CA LEU A 22 -2.19 9.78 8.39
C LEU A 22 -2.10 8.28 8.07
N LEU A 23 -1.36 7.52 8.89
CA LEU A 23 -1.26 6.07 8.73
C LEU A 23 -2.62 5.40 8.96
N LYS A 24 -3.32 5.79 10.04
CA LYS A 24 -4.67 5.30 10.34
C LYS A 24 -5.63 5.64 9.20
N TYR A 25 -5.54 6.86 8.67
CA TYR A 25 -6.31 7.29 7.51
C TYR A 25 -6.01 6.44 6.27
N PHE A 26 -4.74 6.21 5.92
CA PHE A 26 -4.36 5.37 4.78
C PHE A 26 -4.83 3.93 4.93
N ASN A 27 -4.68 3.35 6.12
CA ASN A 27 -5.18 2.01 6.41
C ASN A 27 -6.70 1.93 6.29
N SER A 28 -7.45 2.91 6.81
CA SER A 28 -8.93 2.91 6.71
C SER A 28 -9.41 3.07 5.28
N VAL A 29 -8.78 3.95 4.50
CA VAL A 29 -9.12 4.17 3.09
C VAL A 29 -8.73 2.95 2.25
N LEU A 30 -7.57 2.35 2.49
CA LEU A 30 -7.18 1.14 1.79
C LEU A 30 -8.16 0.00 2.08
N LEU A 31 -8.53 -0.21 3.34
CA LEU A 31 -9.48 -1.26 3.73
C LEU A 31 -10.86 -1.05 3.09
N SER A 32 -11.36 0.19 3.05
CA SER A 32 -12.64 0.50 2.39
C SER A 32 -12.58 0.23 0.88
N GLN A 33 -11.47 0.60 0.23
CA GLN A 33 -11.25 0.32 -1.19
C GLN A 33 -11.12 -1.19 -1.47
N LEU A 34 -10.46 -1.95 -0.61
CA LEU A 34 -10.36 -3.41 -0.75
C LEU A 34 -11.71 -4.08 -0.56
N ARG A 35 -12.53 -3.64 0.40
CA ARG A 35 -13.91 -4.12 0.58
C ARG A 35 -14.77 -3.85 -0.66
N TYR A 36 -14.58 -2.70 -1.31
CA TYR A 36 -15.31 -2.35 -2.52
C TYR A 36 -14.82 -3.12 -3.75
N ARG A 37 -13.51 -3.17 -4.00
CA ARG A 37 -12.92 -3.72 -5.23
C ARG A 37 -12.67 -5.23 -5.18
N ILE A 38 -12.31 -5.76 -4.01
CA ILE A 38 -11.89 -7.16 -3.82
C ILE A 38 -12.49 -7.76 -2.54
N PRO A 39 -13.84 -7.75 -2.38
CA PRO A 39 -14.51 -8.20 -1.15
C PRO A 39 -14.18 -9.65 -0.77
N ILE A 40 -13.95 -10.52 -1.78
CA ILE A 40 -13.60 -11.92 -1.59
C ILE A 40 -12.28 -12.06 -0.80
N LEU A 41 -11.30 -11.21 -1.09
CA LEU A 41 -10.00 -11.23 -0.42
C LEU A 41 -10.13 -10.78 1.04
N VAL A 42 -10.91 -9.73 1.30
CA VAL A 42 -11.16 -9.25 2.66
C VAL A 42 -11.84 -10.32 3.51
N ARG A 43 -12.88 -10.99 2.96
CA ARG A 43 -13.55 -12.11 3.65
C ARG A 43 -12.60 -13.28 3.94
N HIS A 44 -11.65 -13.54 3.04
CA HIS A 44 -10.65 -14.59 3.25
C HIS A 44 -9.72 -14.26 4.41
N PHE A 45 -9.24 -13.01 4.48
CA PHE A 45 -8.45 -12.54 5.62
C PHE A 45 -9.22 -12.58 6.93
N ASP A 46 -10.48 -12.14 6.94
CA ASP A 46 -11.34 -12.20 8.12
C ASP A 46 -11.53 -13.66 8.61
N LYS A 47 -11.71 -14.61 7.68
CA LYS A 47 -11.87 -16.05 8.02
C LYS A 47 -10.62 -16.64 8.67
N ILE A 48 -9.43 -16.17 8.29
CA ILE A 48 -8.15 -16.63 8.84
C ILE A 48 -7.77 -15.83 10.10
N GLY A 49 -8.50 -14.75 10.41
CA GLY A 49 -8.16 -13.83 11.50
C GLY A 49 -6.92 -12.98 11.20
N TYR A 50 -6.61 -12.77 9.92
CA TYR A 50 -5.44 -12.01 9.49
C TYR A 50 -5.78 -10.53 9.30
N ASP A 51 -5.13 -9.65 10.05
CA ASP A 51 -5.29 -8.22 9.87
C ASP A 51 -4.33 -7.69 8.78
N ILE A 52 -4.88 -7.35 7.62
CA ILE A 52 -4.12 -6.77 6.51
C ILE A 52 -3.43 -5.45 6.87
N THR A 53 -3.95 -4.72 7.87
CA THR A 53 -3.37 -3.44 8.27
C THR A 53 -1.95 -3.58 8.78
N ILE A 54 -1.55 -4.76 9.28
CA ILE A 54 -0.18 -5.04 9.74
C ILE A 54 0.80 -4.95 8.56
N THR A 55 0.48 -5.60 7.44
CA THR A 55 1.33 -5.56 6.23
C THR A 55 1.31 -4.20 5.58
N THR A 56 0.14 -3.57 5.47
CA THR A 56 0.02 -2.26 4.80
C THR A 56 0.66 -1.15 5.63
N THR A 57 0.65 -1.27 6.96
CA THR A 57 1.39 -0.36 7.85
C THR A 57 2.88 -0.38 7.55
N LYS A 58 3.47 -1.58 7.39
CA LYS A 58 4.87 -1.72 7.00
C LYS A 58 5.15 -1.07 5.64
N TRP A 59 4.26 -1.25 4.66
CA TRP A 59 4.40 -0.62 3.36
C TRP A 59 4.36 0.91 3.42
N PHE A 60 3.44 1.47 4.19
CA PHE A 60 3.29 2.92 4.32
C PHE A 60 4.44 3.58 5.09
N LEU A 61 4.90 2.94 6.18
CA LEU A 61 6.04 3.44 6.98
C LEU A 61 7.39 3.26 6.29
N CYS A 62 7.50 2.34 5.33
CA CYS A 62 8.74 2.16 4.55
C CYS A 62 8.61 2.69 3.12
N LEU A 63 7.49 3.33 2.76
CA LEU A 63 7.17 3.78 1.40
C LEU A 63 7.54 2.74 0.33
N PHE A 64 7.19 1.48 0.58
CA PHE A 64 7.44 0.30 -0.26
C PHE A 64 8.90 -0.12 -0.49
N VAL A 65 9.90 0.54 0.12
CA VAL A 65 11.33 0.24 -0.05
C VAL A 65 11.67 -1.22 0.26
N GLN A 66 11.00 -1.81 1.26
CA GLN A 66 11.26 -3.19 1.68
C GLN A 66 10.51 -4.24 0.85
N SER A 67 9.60 -3.84 -0.03
CA SER A 67 8.71 -4.76 -0.75
C SER A 67 8.90 -4.75 -2.26
N LEU A 68 9.57 -3.73 -2.80
CA LEU A 68 9.82 -3.58 -4.23
C LEU A 68 11.30 -3.36 -4.52
N PRO A 69 11.79 -3.72 -5.72
CA PRO A 69 13.16 -3.40 -6.13
C PRO A 69 13.42 -1.89 -6.06
N PHE A 70 14.61 -1.50 -5.61
CA PHE A 70 14.95 -0.10 -5.38
C PHE A 70 14.72 0.79 -6.62
N GLN A 71 15.02 0.30 -7.82
CA GLN A 71 14.79 1.02 -9.07
C GLN A 71 13.31 1.38 -9.29
N LEU A 72 12.40 0.49 -8.93
CA LEU A 72 10.96 0.73 -9.03
C LEU A 72 10.51 1.71 -7.95
N VAL A 73 11.00 1.56 -6.72
CA VAL A 73 10.66 2.44 -5.60
C VAL A 73 11.09 3.88 -5.88
N ALA A 74 12.29 4.08 -6.43
CA ALA A 74 12.79 5.41 -6.81
C ALA A 74 11.84 6.10 -7.81
N ARG A 75 11.43 5.40 -8.87
CA ARG A 75 10.46 5.94 -9.84
C ARG A 75 9.10 6.24 -9.21
N LEU A 76 8.63 5.37 -8.32
CA LEU A 76 7.37 5.62 -7.61
C LEU A 76 7.46 6.86 -6.73
N TRP A 77 8.60 7.09 -6.08
CA TRP A 77 8.83 8.29 -5.28
C TRP A 77 8.83 9.56 -6.13
N ASP A 78 9.43 9.55 -7.32
CA ASP A 78 9.37 10.70 -8.23
C ASP A 78 7.92 11.10 -8.54
N VAL A 79 7.07 10.11 -8.81
CA VAL A 79 5.65 10.35 -9.10
C VAL A 79 4.87 10.73 -7.83
N ILE A 80 5.14 10.11 -6.68
CA ILE A 80 4.49 10.47 -5.40
C ILE A 80 4.81 11.91 -4.99
N ILE A 81 6.04 12.37 -5.26
CA ILE A 81 6.45 13.74 -4.99
C ILE A 81 5.76 14.70 -5.96
N PHE A 82 5.57 14.32 -7.23
CA PHE A 82 4.91 15.15 -8.22
C PHE A 82 3.38 15.24 -8.03
N GLU A 83 2.69 14.10 -7.94
CA GLU A 83 1.23 13.99 -7.87
C GLU A 83 0.69 14.10 -6.45
N GLY A 84 1.44 13.61 -5.47
CA GLY A 84 1.08 13.62 -4.05
C GLY A 84 0.81 12.26 -3.43
N SER A 85 0.42 12.29 -2.15
CA SER A 85 0.41 11.11 -1.28
C SER A 85 -0.73 10.13 -1.55
N TYR A 86 -1.74 10.49 -2.36
CA TYR A 86 -2.85 9.58 -2.70
C TYR A 86 -2.36 8.36 -3.49
N LEU A 87 -1.29 8.50 -4.27
CA LEU A 87 -0.68 7.41 -5.03
C LEU A 87 -0.17 6.28 -4.15
N ILE A 88 0.19 6.54 -2.90
CA ILE A 88 0.61 5.51 -1.94
C ILE A 88 -0.50 4.47 -1.77
N ILE A 89 -1.76 4.90 -1.69
CA ILE A 89 -2.92 4.01 -1.56
C ILE A 89 -3.14 3.27 -2.88
N CYS A 90 -3.04 3.96 -4.03
CA CYS A 90 -3.17 3.35 -5.35
C CYS A 90 -2.14 2.23 -5.57
N ILE A 91 -0.88 2.46 -5.21
CA ILE A 91 0.20 1.48 -5.30
C ILE A 91 -0.11 0.28 -4.39
N ALA A 92 -0.55 0.50 -3.15
CA ALA A 92 -0.91 -0.60 -2.25
C ALA A 92 -2.05 -1.46 -2.82
N ILE A 93 -3.10 -0.84 -3.38
CA ILE A 93 -4.19 -1.58 -4.04
C ILE A 93 -3.68 -2.36 -5.24
N ALA A 94 -2.84 -1.74 -6.07
CA ALA A 94 -2.27 -2.37 -7.25
C ALA A 94 -1.41 -3.58 -6.88
N LEU A 95 -0.59 -3.49 -5.83
CA LEU A 95 0.21 -4.61 -5.34
C LEU A 95 -0.66 -5.77 -4.86
N ILE A 96 -1.71 -5.48 -4.09
CA ILE A 96 -2.63 -6.51 -3.60
C ILE A 96 -3.37 -7.17 -4.77
N ALA A 97 -3.83 -6.38 -5.74
CA ALA A 97 -4.48 -6.88 -6.94
C ALA A 97 -3.53 -7.75 -7.78
N TYR A 98 -2.28 -7.33 -7.93
CA TYR A 98 -1.25 -8.05 -8.66
C TYR A 98 -0.93 -9.42 -8.04
N HIS A 99 -0.78 -9.48 -6.72
CA HIS A 99 -0.59 -10.75 -6.00
C HIS A 99 -1.80 -11.68 -6.15
N LYS A 100 -3.03 -11.15 -6.08
CA LYS A 100 -4.24 -11.93 -6.34
C LYS A 100 -4.25 -12.49 -7.77
N SER A 101 -3.92 -11.67 -8.77
CA SER A 101 -3.90 -12.12 -10.17
C SER A 101 -2.84 -13.19 -10.41
N ILE A 102 -1.66 -13.08 -9.80
CA ILE A 102 -0.63 -14.13 -9.87
C ILE A 102 -1.15 -15.43 -9.27
N GLN A 103 -1.79 -15.37 -8.10
CA GLN A 103 -2.29 -16.58 -7.45
C GLN A 103 -3.36 -17.28 -8.30
N ILE A 104 -4.27 -16.53 -8.93
CA ILE A 104 -5.26 -17.08 -9.87
C ILE A 104 -4.57 -17.65 -11.11
N PHE A 105 -3.59 -16.95 -11.67
CA PHE A 105 -2.84 -17.39 -12.83
C PHE A 105 -2.08 -18.70 -12.55
N LEU A 106 -1.38 -18.80 -11.41
CA LEU A 106 -0.67 -20.01 -11.00
C LEU A 106 -1.60 -21.19 -10.70
N LEU A 107 -2.82 -20.93 -10.21
CA LEU A 107 -3.83 -21.97 -10.06
C LEU A 107 -4.39 -22.42 -11.42
N SER A 108 -4.50 -21.51 -12.41
CA SER A 108 -4.93 -21.87 -13.76
C SER A 108 -3.89 -22.69 -14.54
N GLN A 109 -2.60 -22.52 -14.22
CA GLN A 109 -1.49 -23.26 -14.85
C GLN A 109 -1.22 -24.64 -14.19
N ASN A 110 -1.81 -24.91 -13.01
CA ASN A 110 -1.68 -26.21 -12.30
C ASN A 110 -2.87 -27.15 -12.53
N ILE A 111 -3.80 -26.82 -13.43
CA ILE A 111 -4.97 -27.64 -13.78
C ILE A 111 -4.81 -28.32 -15.17
N SER A 112 -3.64 -28.18 -15.80
CA SER A 112 -3.28 -28.92 -17.03
C SER A 112 -2.26 -30.01 -16.75
#